data_AF-A0A4T0D0P0-F1
#
_entry.id   AF-A0A4T0D0P0-F1
#
_cell.length_a   1.000
_cell.length_b   1.000
_cell.length_c   1.000
_cell.angle_alpha   90.00
_cell.angle_beta   90.00
_cell.angle_gamma   90.00
#
_symmetry.space_group_name_H-M   'P 1'
#
loop_
_entity.id
_entity.type
_entity.pdbx_description
1 polymer ?
#
loop_
_entity_poly.entity_id
_entity_poly.type
_entity_poly.pdbx_seq_one_letter_code
_entity_poly.pdbx_strand_id
1 'polypeptide(L)'
;MKLYNPFPDDPDYENPLGHKYGNKTKTSILTTGHTEYTRLLKEYVRSANVIFCTTPSTQPLFPPNYLLNPEGRKKGRYIALIGSYKPHMIELHPDIIKSAVAPHHEHRHFHKHQKEGGAIIVDSIEACLQEAGELIQANVQPHQVVEIGELVLLKREAEKAAAEAAKKGDTDNKGDGIQVSDDSGLKEWLCKGNVIAKIVGLGLMDVVVGNEVVRIARERGIGTHIADF
;
A
#
# COMPACT_ATOMS: atom_id res chain seq x y z
N MET A 1 21.08 -9.57 11.05
CA MET A 1 20.77 -9.67 9.61
C MET A 1 21.01 -8.27 9.01
N LYS A 2 21.89 -8.08 8.03
CA LYS A 2 21.93 -6.82 7.27
C LYS A 2 20.77 -6.90 6.28
N LEU A 3 19.93 -5.87 6.16
CA LEU A 3 18.97 -5.78 5.06
C LEU A 3 19.79 -5.91 3.77
N TYR A 4 19.33 -6.79 2.88
CA TYR A 4 19.91 -6.99 1.56
C TYR A 4 20.12 -5.62 0.91
N ASN A 5 21.35 -5.28 0.52
CA ASN A 5 21.58 -4.16 -0.37
C ASN A 5 20.95 -4.57 -1.71
N PRO A 6 19.88 -3.89 -2.20
CA PRO A 6 19.24 -4.26 -3.46
C PRO A 6 20.20 -4.14 -4.66
N PHE A 7 21.26 -3.35 -4.53
CA PHE A 7 22.30 -3.14 -5.53
C PHE A 7 23.69 -3.30 -4.88
N PRO A 8 24.09 -4.55 -4.55
CA PRO A 8 25.33 -4.81 -3.83
C PRO A 8 26.60 -4.39 -4.60
N ASP A 9 26.48 -4.27 -5.91
CA ASP A 9 27.58 -3.96 -6.84
C ASP A 9 27.63 -2.48 -7.27
N ASP A 10 26.71 -1.64 -6.79
CA ASP A 10 26.70 -0.20 -7.07
C ASP A 10 27.40 0.56 -5.93
N PRO A 11 28.65 1.05 -6.13
CA PRO A 11 29.40 1.76 -5.11
C PRO A 11 28.82 3.14 -4.77
N ASP A 12 27.94 3.68 -5.63
CA ASP A 12 27.32 4.99 -5.50
C ASP A 12 25.87 4.90 -4.98
N TYR A 13 25.40 3.70 -4.61
CA TYR A 13 24.07 3.51 -4.06
C TYR A 13 23.91 4.23 -2.71
N GLU A 14 23.31 5.41 -2.75
CA GLU A 14 22.80 6.09 -1.56
C GLU A 14 21.39 5.56 -1.22
N ASN A 15 21.23 5.05 0.00
CA ASN A 15 19.92 4.66 0.51
C ASN A 15 19.00 5.89 0.54
N PRO A 16 17.91 5.94 -0.25
CA PRO A 16 17.03 7.12 -0.35
C PRO A 16 16.27 7.40 0.95
N LEU A 17 16.28 6.47 1.91
CA LEU A 17 15.70 6.64 3.24
C LEU A 17 16.67 7.29 4.25
N GLY A 18 17.95 7.46 3.87
CA GLY A 18 19.00 8.12 4.65
C GLY A 18 19.85 7.18 5.51
N HIS A 19 21.05 7.63 5.91
CA HIS A 19 22.05 6.85 6.67
C HIS A 19 21.54 6.30 8.03
N LYS A 20 20.47 6.87 8.59
CA LYS A 20 19.83 6.40 9.83
C LYS A 20 19.31 4.96 9.73
N TYR A 21 19.00 4.49 8.51
CA TYR A 21 18.54 3.13 8.23
C TYR A 21 19.63 2.23 7.64
N GLY A 22 20.90 2.69 7.62
CA GLY A 22 22.05 1.97 7.06
C GLY A 22 22.69 0.94 7.99
N ASN A 23 22.15 0.71 9.19
CA ASN A 23 22.74 -0.22 10.17
C ASN A 23 21.86 -1.46 10.42
N LYS A 24 22.53 -2.57 10.81
CA LYS A 24 22.01 -3.90 11.15
C LYS A 24 20.48 -3.92 11.39
N THR A 25 19.73 -4.64 10.58
CA THR A 25 18.28 -4.83 10.75
C THR A 25 18.01 -5.30 12.17
N LYS A 26 17.28 -4.47 12.93
CA LYS A 26 16.79 -4.83 14.26
C LYS A 26 15.45 -5.53 14.08
N THR A 27 15.45 -6.85 14.23
CA THR A 27 14.21 -7.64 14.24
C THR A 27 13.70 -7.73 15.67
N SER A 28 12.40 -7.54 15.85
CA SER A 28 11.70 -7.79 17.12
C SER A 28 10.49 -8.65 16.82
N ILE A 29 10.20 -9.59 17.73
CA ILE A 29 8.96 -10.36 17.71
C ILE A 29 8.17 -9.95 18.95
N LEU A 30 6.88 -9.65 18.78
CA LEU A 30 5.98 -9.33 19.86
C LEU A 30 4.85 -10.36 19.88
N THR A 31 4.72 -11.09 20.97
CA THR A 31 3.68 -12.10 21.17
C THR A 31 2.66 -11.61 22.19
N THR A 32 1.41 -12.07 22.06
CA THR A 32 0.30 -11.70 22.96
C THR A 32 0.55 -12.03 24.44
N GLY A 33 1.39 -13.02 24.73
CA GLY A 33 1.79 -13.38 26.11
C GLY A 33 2.80 -12.43 26.77
N HIS A 34 3.32 -11.43 26.06
CA HIS A 34 4.28 -10.48 26.63
C HIS A 34 3.58 -9.51 27.61
N THR A 35 4.16 -9.28 28.79
CA THR A 35 3.55 -8.44 29.84
C THR A 35 3.26 -7.01 29.36
N GLU A 36 4.12 -6.47 28.51
CA GLU A 36 3.97 -5.15 27.91
C GLU A 36 3.32 -5.16 26.50
N TYR A 37 2.64 -6.25 26.12
CA TYR A 37 2.09 -6.43 24.76
C TYR A 37 1.33 -5.21 24.26
N THR A 38 0.35 -4.72 25.02
CA THR A 38 -0.48 -3.57 24.65
C THR A 38 0.33 -2.29 24.44
N ARG A 39 1.34 -2.06 25.30
CA ARG A 39 2.20 -0.87 25.21
C ARG A 39 3.07 -0.93 23.96
N LEU A 40 3.75 -2.05 23.75
CA LEU A 40 4.66 -2.27 22.63
C LEU A 40 3.92 -2.32 21.29
N LEU A 41 2.74 -2.95 21.24
CA LEU A 41 1.91 -2.97 20.03
C LEU A 41 1.56 -1.55 19.59
N LYS A 42 1.12 -0.70 20.52
CA LYS A 42 0.83 0.72 20.25
C LYS A 42 2.06 1.45 19.74
N GLU A 43 3.21 1.24 20.37
CA GLU A 43 4.49 1.85 19.97
C GLU A 43 4.91 1.43 18.56
N TYR A 44 4.83 0.13 18.26
CA TYR A 44 5.22 -0.45 16.97
C TYR A 44 4.28 0.02 15.85
N VAL A 45 2.96 -0.05 16.05
CA VAL A 45 1.98 0.45 15.08
C VAL A 45 2.19 1.95 14.79
N ARG A 46 2.42 2.77 15.83
CA ARG A 46 2.62 4.21 15.65
C ARG A 46 3.96 4.55 14.98
N SER A 47 5.02 3.80 15.28
CA SER A 47 6.35 4.04 14.72
C SER A 47 6.49 3.56 13.27
N ALA A 48 5.71 2.56 12.85
CA ALA A 48 5.81 1.95 11.52
C ALA A 48 5.66 2.99 10.39
N ASN A 49 6.45 2.82 9.32
CA ASN A 49 6.22 3.47 8.02
C ASN A 49 5.30 2.63 7.14
N VAL A 50 5.42 1.31 7.30
CA VAL A 50 4.72 0.29 6.55
C VAL A 50 4.17 -0.73 7.55
N ILE A 51 2.94 -1.17 7.36
CA ILE A 51 2.30 -2.23 8.14
C ILE A 51 1.81 -3.28 7.14
N PHE A 52 2.21 -4.54 7.35
CA PHE A 52 1.66 -5.68 6.62
C PHE A 52 0.76 -6.47 7.57
N CYS A 53 -0.51 -6.55 7.25
CA CYS A 53 -1.48 -7.38 7.92
C CYS A 53 -1.68 -8.64 7.07
N THR A 54 -1.34 -9.80 7.63
CA THR A 54 -1.38 -11.10 6.95
C THR A 54 -2.05 -12.16 7.84
N THR A 55 -3.07 -11.76 8.59
CA THR A 55 -3.79 -12.59 9.55
C THR A 55 -5.25 -12.76 9.12
N PRO A 56 -5.77 -13.98 8.98
CA PRO A 56 -7.19 -14.23 8.70
C PRO A 56 -8.03 -14.00 9.97
N SER A 57 -8.06 -12.76 10.43
CA SER A 57 -8.73 -12.35 11.67
C SER A 57 -10.20 -12.02 11.42
N THR A 58 -11.03 -12.22 12.43
CA THR A 58 -12.45 -11.76 12.48
C THR A 58 -12.63 -10.54 13.37
N GLN A 59 -11.54 -10.01 13.92
CA GLN A 59 -11.50 -8.82 14.77
C GLN A 59 -10.31 -7.93 14.38
N PRO A 60 -10.35 -6.61 14.62
CA PRO A 60 -9.24 -5.73 14.30
C PRO A 60 -7.95 -6.17 15.01
N LEU A 61 -6.82 -6.15 14.30
CA LEU A 61 -5.53 -6.55 14.84
C LEU A 61 -4.99 -5.61 15.92
N PHE A 62 -5.47 -4.36 15.91
CA PHE A 62 -5.17 -3.38 16.94
C PHE A 62 -6.31 -2.34 17.06
N PRO A 63 -6.43 -1.68 18.22
CA PRO A 63 -7.41 -0.62 18.43
C PRO A 63 -7.31 0.55 17.43
N PRO A 64 -8.43 1.09 16.91
CA PRO A 64 -8.42 2.17 15.92
C PRO A 64 -7.75 3.45 16.41
N ASN A 65 -7.84 3.74 17.70
CA ASN A 65 -7.24 4.92 18.33
C ASN A 65 -5.70 4.96 18.24
N TYR A 66 -5.04 3.86 17.88
CA TYR A 66 -3.59 3.85 17.65
C TYR A 66 -3.23 4.66 16.40
N LEU A 67 -4.12 4.71 15.40
CA LEU A 67 -3.94 5.47 14.16
C LEU A 67 -4.80 6.74 14.11
N LEU A 68 -6.01 6.73 14.69
CA LEU A 68 -6.98 7.83 14.55
C LEU A 68 -6.75 9.01 15.52
N ASN A 69 -6.08 8.78 16.65
CA ASN A 69 -5.77 9.87 17.58
C ASN A 69 -4.79 10.88 16.93
N PRO A 70 -4.75 12.15 17.37
CA PRO A 70 -3.88 13.18 16.78
C PRO A 70 -2.42 12.73 16.64
N GLU A 71 -1.96 12.07 17.69
CA GLU A 71 -0.67 11.43 17.84
C GLU A 71 -0.39 10.29 16.82
N GLY A 72 -1.41 9.55 16.39
CA GLY A 72 -1.31 8.51 15.35
C GLY A 72 -1.37 9.09 13.93
N ARG A 73 -2.13 10.17 13.77
CA ARG A 73 -2.35 10.92 12.51
C ARG A 73 -1.18 11.82 12.09
N LYS A 74 -0.16 12.02 12.95
CA LYS A 74 1.05 12.80 12.61
C LYS A 74 1.86 12.23 11.43
N LYS A 75 1.65 10.96 11.08
CA LYS A 75 2.41 10.24 10.06
C LYS A 75 1.47 9.41 9.22
N GLY A 76 1.51 9.59 7.90
CA GLY A 76 0.91 8.67 6.93
C GLY A 76 1.73 7.39 6.81
N ARG A 77 1.05 6.27 6.58
CA ARG A 77 1.66 4.94 6.47
C ARG A 77 1.12 4.20 5.27
N TYR A 78 1.92 3.32 4.71
CA TYR A 78 1.40 2.28 3.83
C TYR A 78 0.92 1.10 4.70
N ILE A 79 -0.30 0.63 4.47
CA ILE A 79 -0.91 -0.46 5.23
C ILE A 79 -1.48 -1.48 4.25
N ALA A 80 -0.87 -2.65 4.15
CA ALA A 80 -1.34 -3.74 3.32
C ALA A 80 -2.21 -4.70 4.14
N LEU A 81 -3.43 -4.98 3.66
CA LEU A 81 -4.43 -5.85 4.27
C LEU A 81 -4.66 -7.06 3.37
N ILE A 82 -4.00 -8.15 3.70
CA ILE A 82 -3.88 -9.36 2.86
C ILE A 82 -4.57 -10.55 3.52
N GLY A 83 -4.61 -10.59 4.85
CA GLY A 83 -5.08 -11.76 5.59
C GLY A 83 -6.61 -11.93 5.58
N SER A 84 -7.36 -10.85 5.48
CA SER A 84 -8.84 -10.88 5.45
C SER A 84 -9.40 -10.99 4.03
N TYR A 85 -9.87 -12.18 3.63
CA TYR A 85 -10.39 -12.43 2.27
C TYR A 85 -11.81 -13.02 2.26
N LYS A 86 -12.52 -12.90 3.40
CA LYS A 86 -13.92 -13.31 3.52
C LYS A 86 -14.75 -12.21 4.17
N PRO A 87 -16.05 -12.08 3.88
CA PRO A 87 -16.87 -10.95 4.35
C PRO A 87 -16.90 -10.75 5.88
N HIS A 88 -16.73 -11.83 6.66
CA HIS A 88 -16.71 -11.79 8.12
C HIS A 88 -15.30 -11.59 8.71
N MET A 89 -14.26 -11.53 7.87
CA MET A 89 -12.87 -11.32 8.28
C MET A 89 -12.53 -9.84 8.19
N ILE A 90 -11.81 -9.34 9.20
CA ILE A 90 -11.29 -7.97 9.26
C ILE A 90 -9.90 -7.96 9.89
N GLU A 91 -9.01 -7.12 9.36
CA GLU A 91 -7.70 -6.86 9.94
C GLU A 91 -7.60 -5.46 10.56
N LEU A 92 -8.36 -4.50 10.02
CA LEU A 92 -8.51 -3.15 10.58
C LEU A 92 -9.95 -2.88 10.99
N HIS A 93 -10.09 -1.99 11.96
CA HIS A 93 -11.38 -1.48 12.35
C HIS A 93 -11.98 -0.59 11.23
N PRO A 94 -13.28 -0.70 10.91
CA PRO A 94 -13.93 0.08 9.84
C PRO A 94 -13.74 1.60 9.95
N ASP A 95 -13.58 2.14 11.16
CA ASP A 95 -13.34 3.58 11.34
C ASP A 95 -12.01 4.07 10.75
N ILE A 96 -10.98 3.20 10.68
CA ILE A 96 -9.74 3.53 9.99
C ILE A 96 -9.99 3.65 8.48
N ILE A 97 -10.81 2.75 7.92
CA ILE A 97 -11.21 2.75 6.52
C ILE A 97 -12.03 4.00 6.20
N LYS A 98 -13.06 4.31 6.99
CA LYS A 98 -13.88 5.51 6.85
C LYS A 98 -13.05 6.79 6.89
N SER A 99 -12.07 6.85 7.79
CA SER A 99 -11.16 8.00 7.86
C SER A 99 -10.29 8.16 6.61
N ALA A 100 -9.97 7.09 5.89
CA ALA A 100 -9.17 7.15 4.67
C ALA A 100 -9.96 7.69 3.47
N VAL A 101 -11.28 7.44 3.43
CA VAL A 101 -12.19 7.85 2.36
C VAL A 101 -13.04 9.09 2.69
N ALA A 102 -12.85 9.67 3.88
CA ALA A 102 -13.62 10.83 4.32
C ALA A 102 -13.41 12.03 3.37
N PRO A 103 -14.49 12.71 2.96
CA PRO A 103 -14.40 13.91 2.12
C PRO A 103 -13.50 14.95 2.77
N HIS A 104 -12.66 15.61 1.98
CA HIS A 104 -11.90 16.76 2.45
C HIS A 104 -12.86 17.95 2.57
N HIS A 105 -13.21 18.34 3.79
CA HIS A 105 -13.91 19.60 3.99
C HIS A 105 -12.91 20.76 3.83
N GLU A 106 -13.00 21.50 2.72
CA GLU A 106 -12.18 22.71 2.48
C GLU A 106 -12.56 23.90 3.40
N HIS A 107 -13.53 23.75 4.30
CA HIS A 107 -14.01 24.84 5.13
C HIS A 107 -13.44 24.83 6.56
N ARG A 108 -12.47 25.74 6.73
CA ARG A 108 -12.28 26.64 7.90
C ARG A 108 -12.10 25.99 9.27
N HIS A 109 -10.93 25.44 9.55
CA HIS A 109 -10.21 25.77 10.79
C HIS A 109 -8.70 25.63 10.58
N PHE A 110 -7.96 26.69 10.90
CA PHE A 110 -6.52 26.87 10.71
C PHE A 110 -5.69 26.01 11.71
N HIS A 111 -6.04 24.73 11.91
CA HIS A 111 -5.18 23.79 12.63
C HIS A 111 -4.16 23.22 11.66
N LYS A 112 -3.08 23.99 11.50
CA LYS A 112 -1.95 23.88 10.55
C LYS A 112 -1.20 22.53 10.50
N HIS A 113 -1.68 21.45 11.13
CA HIS A 113 -0.89 20.24 11.36
C HIS A 113 -1.58 18.89 11.13
N GLN A 114 -2.84 18.85 10.68
CA GLN A 114 -3.51 17.57 10.45
C GLN A 114 -3.97 17.45 9.01
N LYS A 115 -3.16 16.77 8.18
CA LYS A 115 -3.56 16.36 6.85
C LYS A 115 -4.61 15.26 7.03
N GLU A 116 -5.87 15.59 6.76
CA GLU A 116 -6.95 14.63 6.68
C GLU A 116 -6.98 14.04 5.27
N GLY A 117 -7.33 12.75 5.16
CA GLY A 117 -7.33 12.02 3.90
C GLY A 117 -6.57 10.70 3.94
N GLY A 118 -6.51 10.06 2.78
CA GLY A 118 -5.89 8.77 2.57
C GLY A 118 -6.26 8.24 1.19
N ALA A 119 -5.76 7.05 0.92
CA ALA A 119 -6.03 6.34 -0.32
C ALA A 119 -6.38 4.90 0.01
N ILE A 120 -7.36 4.33 -0.66
CA ILE A 120 -7.60 2.89 -0.64
C ILE A 120 -7.35 2.35 -2.04
N ILE A 121 -6.37 1.45 -2.13
CA ILE A 121 -5.98 0.79 -3.36
C ILE A 121 -6.42 -0.67 -3.24
N VAL A 122 -7.06 -1.18 -4.29
CA VAL A 122 -7.57 -2.57 -4.33
C VAL A 122 -6.94 -3.33 -5.49
N ASP A 123 -6.91 -4.66 -5.40
CA ASP A 123 -6.58 -5.52 -6.54
C ASP A 123 -7.73 -5.58 -7.56
N SER A 124 -8.97 -5.74 -7.08
CA SER A 124 -10.21 -5.63 -7.85
C SER A 124 -11.26 -4.92 -7.02
N ILE A 125 -11.92 -3.91 -7.59
CA ILE A 125 -13.04 -3.21 -6.94
C ILE A 125 -14.17 -4.19 -6.62
N GLU A 126 -14.58 -5.00 -7.60
CA GLU A 126 -15.72 -5.92 -7.44
C GLU A 126 -15.48 -6.93 -6.31
N ALA A 127 -14.40 -7.71 -6.40
CA ALA A 127 -14.06 -8.70 -5.39
C ALA A 127 -13.83 -8.08 -4.01
N CYS A 128 -13.07 -6.99 -3.90
CA CYS A 128 -12.81 -6.36 -2.60
C CYS A 128 -14.10 -5.84 -1.94
N LEU A 129 -15.04 -5.26 -2.69
CA LEU A 129 -16.31 -4.78 -2.13
C LEU A 129 -17.28 -5.91 -1.74
N GLN A 130 -17.09 -7.13 -2.28
CA GLN A 130 -17.89 -8.30 -1.93
C GLN A 130 -17.26 -9.15 -0.81
N GLU A 131 -15.92 -9.18 -0.71
CA GLU A 131 -15.19 -10.13 0.13
C GLU A 131 -14.44 -9.47 1.30
N ALA A 132 -13.98 -8.23 1.17
CA ALA A 132 -13.20 -7.58 2.21
C ALA A 132 -14.11 -7.03 3.32
N GLY A 133 -14.23 -7.76 4.43
CA GLY A 133 -15.10 -7.39 5.54
C GLY A 133 -14.88 -5.98 6.07
N GLU A 134 -13.64 -5.47 6.08
CA GLU A 134 -13.36 -4.11 6.56
C GLU A 134 -13.88 -3.02 5.62
N LEU A 135 -13.96 -3.27 4.30
CA LEU A 135 -14.55 -2.34 3.33
C LEU A 135 -16.08 -2.41 3.37
N ILE A 136 -16.63 -3.63 3.48
CA ILE A 136 -18.07 -3.87 3.58
C ILE A 136 -18.64 -3.20 4.83
N GLN A 137 -18.03 -3.45 6.00
CA GLN A 137 -18.47 -2.86 7.27
C GLN A 137 -18.27 -1.34 7.33
N ALA A 138 -17.31 -0.81 6.56
CA ALA A 138 -17.12 0.63 6.41
C ALA A 138 -18.09 1.27 5.39
N ASN A 139 -18.88 0.46 4.69
CA ASN A 139 -19.78 0.88 3.61
C ASN A 139 -19.06 1.68 2.52
N VAL A 140 -17.88 1.20 2.12
CA VAL A 140 -17.07 1.84 1.07
C VAL A 140 -17.77 1.71 -0.28
N GLN A 141 -17.80 2.81 -1.02
CA GLN A 141 -18.39 2.88 -2.36
C GLN A 141 -17.32 2.69 -3.45
N PRO A 142 -17.69 2.18 -4.64
CA PRO A 142 -16.74 1.96 -5.74
C PRO A 142 -15.90 3.18 -6.12
N HIS A 143 -16.49 4.38 -6.07
CA HIS A 143 -15.79 5.63 -6.41
C HIS A 143 -14.81 6.13 -5.33
N GLN A 144 -14.71 5.43 -4.19
CA GLN A 144 -13.82 5.79 -3.08
C GLN A 144 -12.52 4.97 -3.06
N VAL A 145 -12.37 4.03 -3.99
CA VAL A 145 -11.22 3.13 -4.12
C VAL A 145 -10.64 3.22 -5.53
N VAL A 146 -9.40 2.80 -5.70
CA VAL A 146 -8.70 2.78 -7.00
C VAL A 146 -8.06 1.42 -7.21
N GLU A 147 -8.19 0.83 -8.40
CA GLU A 147 -7.51 -0.43 -8.70
C GLU A 147 -6.01 -0.20 -8.93
N ILE A 148 -5.19 -1.13 -8.48
CA ILE A 148 -3.74 -1.07 -8.72
C ILE A 148 -3.41 -1.06 -10.22
N GLY A 149 -4.23 -1.72 -11.06
CA GLY A 149 -4.09 -1.74 -12.51
C GLY A 149 -4.22 -0.34 -13.14
N GLU A 150 -5.16 0.47 -12.65
CA GLU A 150 -5.35 1.84 -13.11
C GLU A 150 -4.13 2.72 -12.79
N LEU A 151 -3.59 2.61 -11.57
CA LEU A 151 -2.38 3.35 -11.17
C LEU A 151 -1.17 2.99 -12.04
N VAL A 152 -1.03 1.71 -12.40
CA VAL A 152 0.05 1.25 -13.29
C VAL A 152 -0.12 1.82 -14.71
N LEU A 153 -1.36 1.89 -15.21
CA LEU A 153 -1.64 2.45 -16.53
C LEU A 153 -1.33 3.95 -16.57
N LEU A 154 -1.83 4.71 -15.59
CA LEU A 154 -1.57 6.15 -15.46
C LEU A 154 -0.07 6.45 -15.40
N LYS A 155 0.69 5.67 -14.62
CA LYS A 155 2.14 5.80 -14.56
C LYS A 155 2.80 5.59 -15.93
N ARG A 156 2.41 4.54 -16.66
CA ARG A 156 2.97 4.23 -17.98
C ARG A 156 2.64 5.31 -19.02
N GLU A 157 1.44 5.87 -18.96
CA GLU A 157 1.02 6.97 -19.85
C GLU A 157 1.84 8.24 -19.56
N ALA A 158 2.03 8.59 -18.29
CA ALA A 158 2.87 9.71 -17.88
C ALA A 158 4.33 9.54 -18.32
N GLU A 159 4.91 8.35 -18.13
CA GLU A 159 6.28 8.04 -18.57
C GLU A 159 6.44 8.15 -20.09
N LYS A 160 5.47 7.67 -20.87
CA LYS A 160 5.46 7.81 -22.33
C LYS A 160 5.37 9.26 -22.77
N ALA A 161 4.44 10.04 -22.18
CA ALA A 161 4.28 11.45 -22.49
C ALA A 161 5.55 12.25 -22.18
N ALA A 162 6.19 11.99 -21.04
CA ALA A 162 7.47 12.60 -20.68
C ALA A 162 8.59 12.24 -21.67
N ALA A 163 8.67 10.97 -22.09
CA ALA A 163 9.66 10.52 -23.07
C ALA A 163 9.43 11.14 -24.47
N GLU A 164 8.18 11.35 -24.88
CA GLU A 164 7.85 12.03 -26.14
C GLU A 164 8.13 13.53 -26.10
N ALA A 165 7.83 14.20 -24.98
CA ALA A 165 8.18 15.60 -24.76
C ALA A 165 9.70 15.82 -24.78
N ALA A 166 10.46 14.93 -24.12
CA ALA A 166 11.93 14.98 -24.11
C ALA A 166 12.54 14.80 -25.52
N LYS A 167 11.89 14.03 -26.40
CA LYS A 167 12.32 13.86 -27.80
C LYS A 167 12.01 15.04 -28.69
N LYS A 168 10.99 15.84 -28.37
CA LYS A 168 10.55 16.99 -29.18
C LYS A 168 11.31 18.29 -28.88
N GLY A 169 12.21 18.30 -27.88
CA GLY A 169 12.96 19.49 -27.50
C GLY A 169 12.06 20.67 -27.09
N ASP A 170 10.81 20.37 -26.71
CA ASP A 170 9.77 21.35 -26.46
C ASP A 170 9.74 21.65 -24.95
N THR A 171 10.43 22.71 -24.54
CA THR A 171 10.46 23.17 -23.15
C THR A 171 9.26 24.04 -22.78
N ASP A 172 8.38 24.38 -23.73
CA ASP A 172 7.29 25.33 -23.49
C ASP A 172 5.99 24.94 -24.21
N ASN A 173 5.24 23.96 -23.69
CA ASN A 173 3.81 23.91 -23.99
C ASN A 173 2.98 23.22 -22.89
N LYS A 174 2.30 24.06 -22.09
CA LYS A 174 1.17 23.67 -21.23
C LYS A 174 -0.06 23.47 -22.11
N GLY A 175 -0.20 22.27 -22.68
CA GLY A 175 -1.39 21.85 -23.42
C GLY A 175 -2.53 21.48 -22.48
N ASP A 176 -3.67 22.15 -22.64
CA ASP A 176 -4.90 21.97 -21.88
C ASP A 176 -5.59 20.65 -22.29
N GLY A 177 -5.59 19.67 -21.37
CA GLY A 177 -6.19 18.36 -21.52
C GLY A 177 -6.13 17.63 -20.17
N ILE A 178 -7.28 17.09 -19.72
CA ILE A 178 -7.59 16.51 -18.39
C ILE A 178 -6.44 16.61 -17.39
N GLN A 179 -6.52 17.63 -16.52
CA GLN A 179 -5.57 17.89 -15.45
C GLN A 179 -5.53 16.71 -14.44
N VAL A 180 -4.75 15.67 -14.73
CA VAL A 180 -3.94 15.04 -13.69
C VAL A 180 -2.71 15.95 -13.56
N SER A 181 -2.95 17.10 -12.94
CA SER A 181 -1.94 18.11 -12.73
C SER A 181 -0.88 17.55 -11.80
N ASP A 182 0.32 17.46 -12.37
CA ASP A 182 1.59 17.45 -11.68
C ASP A 182 1.87 16.15 -10.88
N ASP A 183 3.11 15.65 -10.97
CA ASP A 183 3.63 14.59 -10.10
C ASP A 183 3.46 14.97 -8.59
N SER A 184 3.14 16.24 -8.30
CA SER A 184 2.70 16.70 -6.99
C SER A 184 1.32 16.19 -6.58
N GLY A 185 0.30 16.11 -7.44
CA GLY A 185 -1.08 15.80 -7.04
C GLY A 185 -1.27 14.36 -6.55
N LEU A 186 -0.79 13.40 -7.34
CA LEU A 186 -0.84 11.96 -6.98
C LEU A 186 0.07 11.66 -5.79
N LYS A 187 1.29 12.22 -5.78
CA LYS A 187 2.21 12.08 -4.66
C LYS A 187 1.67 12.71 -3.38
N GLU A 188 1.04 13.88 -3.48
CA GLU A 188 0.40 14.54 -2.34
C GLU A 188 -0.79 13.72 -1.86
N TRP A 189 -1.61 13.16 -2.76
CA TRP A 189 -2.70 12.24 -2.41
C TRP A 189 -2.18 10.98 -1.68
N LEU A 190 -1.11 10.34 -2.18
CA LEU A 190 -0.45 9.21 -1.51
C LEU A 190 0.25 9.59 -0.19
N CYS A 191 0.61 10.86 0.01
CA CYS A 191 1.35 11.32 1.19
C CYS A 191 0.49 12.10 2.20
N LYS A 192 -0.80 12.32 1.95
CA LYS A 192 -1.71 13.08 2.83
C LYS A 192 -2.09 12.30 4.09
N GLY A 193 -2.20 10.98 4.00
CA GLY A 193 -2.60 10.13 5.12
C GLY A 193 -2.13 8.70 4.97
N ASN A 194 -2.93 7.74 5.43
CA ASN A 194 -2.61 6.34 5.22
C ASN A 194 -2.98 5.93 3.78
N VAL A 195 -2.09 5.19 3.13
CA VAL A 195 -2.36 4.46 1.89
C VAL A 195 -2.64 3.03 2.28
N ILE A 196 -3.90 2.60 2.13
CA ILE A 196 -4.36 1.27 2.49
C ILE A 196 -4.45 0.45 1.21
N ALA A 197 -3.64 -0.59 1.09
CA ALA A 197 -3.78 -1.58 0.05
C ALA A 197 -4.61 -2.75 0.57
N LYS A 198 -5.76 -3.03 -0.05
CA LYS A 198 -6.58 -4.20 0.23
C LYS A 198 -6.41 -5.21 -0.91
N ILE A 199 -6.11 -6.45 -0.55
CA ILE A 199 -5.91 -7.54 -1.51
C ILE A 199 -6.73 -8.72 -1.02
N VAL A 200 -7.65 -9.20 -1.86
CA VAL A 200 -8.43 -10.44 -1.60
C VAL A 200 -7.95 -11.60 -2.46
N GLY A 201 -7.21 -11.30 -3.53
CA GLY A 201 -6.62 -12.26 -4.45
C GLY A 201 -7.34 -12.26 -5.80
N LEU A 202 -6.55 -12.33 -6.87
CA LEU A 202 -7.04 -12.54 -8.23
C LEU A 202 -6.41 -13.79 -8.80
N GLY A 203 -7.21 -14.63 -9.47
CA GLY A 203 -6.68 -15.84 -10.14
C GLY A 203 -5.58 -15.53 -11.16
N LEU A 204 -5.55 -14.31 -11.72
CA LEU A 204 -4.46 -13.84 -12.58
C LEU A 204 -3.10 -13.88 -11.87
N MET A 205 -3.04 -13.58 -10.56
CA MET A 205 -1.80 -13.61 -9.77
C MET A 205 -1.23 -15.03 -9.74
N ASP A 206 -2.08 -16.03 -9.54
CA ASP A 206 -1.68 -17.43 -9.51
C ASP A 206 -1.21 -17.92 -10.88
N VAL A 207 -1.88 -17.52 -11.97
CA VAL A 207 -1.47 -17.88 -13.34
C VAL A 207 -0.11 -17.28 -13.68
N VAL A 208 0.12 -16.01 -13.35
CA VAL A 208 1.40 -15.34 -13.61
C VAL A 208 2.54 -16.01 -12.82
N VAL A 209 2.35 -16.23 -11.51
CA VAL A 209 3.35 -16.90 -10.67
C VAL A 209 3.56 -18.34 -11.13
N GLY A 210 2.49 -19.08 -11.43
CA GLY A 210 2.54 -20.46 -11.90
C GLY A 210 3.35 -20.60 -13.19
N ASN A 211 3.11 -19.72 -14.16
CA ASN A 211 3.89 -19.70 -15.41
C ASN A 211 5.38 -19.43 -15.16
N GLU A 212 5.71 -18.48 -14.29
CA GLU A 212 7.11 -18.17 -13.94
C GLU A 212 7.79 -19.32 -13.19
N VAL A 213 7.09 -19.97 -12.27
CA VAL A 213 7.59 -21.17 -11.56
C VAL A 213 7.89 -22.28 -12.57
N VAL A 214 6.99 -22.54 -13.51
CA VAL A 214 7.20 -23.56 -14.57
C VAL A 214 8.39 -23.20 -15.46
N ARG A 215 8.52 -21.93 -15.87
CA ARG A 215 9.65 -21.44 -16.67
C ARG A 215 10.98 -21.69 -15.95
N ILE A 216 11.09 -21.26 -14.69
CA ILE A 216 12.29 -21.43 -13.86
C ILE A 216 12.60 -22.91 -13.63
N ALA A 217 11.58 -23.74 -13.40
CA ALA A 217 11.75 -25.18 -13.21
C ALA A 217 12.35 -25.83 -14.46
N ARG A 218 11.86 -25.51 -15.66
CA ARG A 218 12.43 -25.99 -16.94
C ARG A 218 13.88 -25.55 -17.12
N GLU A 219 14.18 -24.27 -16.88
CA GLU A 219 15.54 -23.72 -17.01
C GLU A 219 16.54 -24.40 -16.05
N ARG A 220 16.07 -24.81 -14.87
CA ARG A 220 16.90 -25.47 -13.85
C ARG A 220 16.90 -26.98 -13.93
N GLY A 221 16.15 -27.58 -14.86
CA GLY A 221 15.96 -29.03 -14.93
C GLY A 221 15.31 -29.63 -13.67
N ILE A 222 14.44 -28.86 -13.01
CA ILE A 222 13.72 -29.28 -11.79
C ILE A 222 12.29 -29.68 -12.17
N GLY A 223 11.82 -30.80 -11.61
CA GLY A 223 10.46 -31.32 -11.82
C GLY A 223 10.41 -32.49 -12.80
N THR A 224 9.20 -32.94 -13.11
CA THR A 224 8.95 -34.07 -14.02
C THR A 224 7.86 -33.69 -14.99
N HIS A 225 8.11 -33.91 -16.28
CA HIS A 225 7.10 -33.73 -17.31
C HIS A 225 6.21 -34.99 -17.36
N ILE A 226 4.92 -34.81 -17.11
CA ILE A 226 3.91 -35.86 -17.30
C ILE A 226 3.27 -35.57 -18.65
N ALA A 227 3.42 -36.48 -19.62
CA ALA A 227 2.77 -36.33 -20.92
C ALA A 227 1.25 -36.47 -20.76
N ASP A 228 0.50 -35.74 -21.59
CA ASP A 228 -0.96 -35.85 -21.73
C ASP A 228 -1.78 -35.48 -20.47
N PHE A 229 -1.22 -34.62 -19.60
CA PHE A 229 -1.88 -34.04 -18.42
C PHE A 229 -1.69 -32.52 -18.39
#